data_AF-A0A0A1CWA1-F1
#
_entry.id   AF-A0A0A1CWA1-F1
#
_cell.length_a   1.000
_cell.length_b   1.000
_cell.length_c   1.000
_cell.angle_alpha   90.00
_cell.angle_beta   90.00
_cell.angle_gamma   90.00
#
_symmetry.space_group_name_H-M   'P 1'
#
loop_
_entity.id
_entity.type
_entity.pdbx_description
1 polymer ?
#
loop_
_entity_poly.entity_id
_entity_poly.type
_entity_poly.pdbx_seq_one_letter_code
_entity_poly.pdbx_strand_id
1 'polypeptide(L)'
;MTKNHWTIAVWLRIQEPRFITIMQTLIYGLCAWAGIATVLAPPSSIEGQFGLTVTLVWGWFAILGGVAGAIACPFGKWLIEKPAIILCATATLIYAGIILTLHIQETGNRIPQLCFVVMTLLYLTSRYARIRPFSYQPGK
;
A
#
# COMPACT_ATOMS: atom_id res chain seq x y z
N MET A 1 -36.34 14.11 4.33
CA MET A 1 -35.26 13.66 3.42
C MET A 1 -34.02 13.35 4.27
N THR A 2 -33.79 12.08 4.55
CA THR A 2 -32.79 11.60 5.52
C THR A 2 -31.42 11.41 4.87
N LYS A 3 -30.36 11.80 5.58
CA LYS A 3 -28.95 11.95 5.15
C LYS A 3 -28.22 10.66 4.69
N ASN A 4 -28.91 9.54 4.46
CA ASN A 4 -28.29 8.21 4.30
C ASN A 4 -28.21 7.65 2.87
N HIS A 5 -28.61 8.39 1.83
CA HIS A 5 -28.58 7.85 0.46
C HIS A 5 -27.19 7.82 -0.19
N TRP A 6 -26.26 8.69 0.24
CA TRP A 6 -24.95 8.80 -0.40
C TRP A 6 -24.04 7.59 -0.09
N THR A 7 -24.12 7.04 1.13
CA THR A 7 -23.35 5.84 1.51
C THR A 7 -23.80 4.62 0.71
N ILE A 8 -25.11 4.48 0.50
CA ILE A 8 -25.70 3.41 -0.33
C ILE A 8 -25.26 3.58 -1.79
N ALA A 9 -25.26 4.81 -2.32
CA ALA A 9 -24.80 5.08 -3.67
C ALA A 9 -23.32 4.74 -3.88
N VAL A 10 -22.45 5.05 -2.91
CA VAL A 10 -21.04 4.64 -2.94
C VAL A 10 -20.90 3.12 -2.83
N TRP A 11 -21.66 2.48 -1.93
CA TRP A 11 -21.66 1.03 -1.73
C TRP A 11 -22.04 0.26 -3.00
N LEU A 12 -23.03 0.74 -3.76
CA LEU A 12 -23.47 0.12 -5.01
C LEU A 12 -22.45 0.27 -6.16
N ARG A 13 -21.49 1.20 -6.06
CA ARG A 13 -20.41 1.38 -7.04
C ARG A 13 -19.21 0.47 -6.80
N ILE A 14 -19.06 -0.08 -5.60
CA ILE A 14 -17.94 -0.98 -5.25
C ILE A 14 -18.08 -2.30 -6.00
N GLN A 15 -17.03 -2.71 -6.70
CA GLN A 15 -17.02 -3.95 -7.48
C GLN A 15 -16.89 -5.21 -6.59
N GLU A 16 -17.50 -6.32 -7.04
CA GLU A 16 -17.60 -7.58 -6.28
C GLU A 16 -16.32 -8.43 -6.33
N PRO A 17 -16.01 -9.22 -5.27
CA PRO A 17 -16.65 -9.26 -3.95
C PRO A 17 -16.30 -8.03 -3.11
N ARG A 18 -17.33 -7.25 -2.72
CA ARG A 18 -17.19 -5.88 -2.19
C ARG A 18 -16.32 -5.82 -0.94
N PHE A 19 -16.43 -6.82 -0.08
CA PHE A 19 -15.62 -6.93 1.13
C PHE A 19 -14.11 -7.00 0.82
N ILE A 20 -13.71 -7.81 -0.17
CA ILE A 20 -12.30 -7.92 -0.58
C ILE A 20 -11.81 -6.60 -1.14
N THR A 21 -12.64 -5.94 -1.97
CA THR A 21 -12.31 -4.63 -2.55
C THR A 21 -12.13 -3.56 -1.48
N ILE A 22 -12.98 -3.54 -0.45
CA ILE A 22 -12.86 -2.60 0.68
C ILE A 22 -11.58 -2.89 1.48
N MET A 23 -11.32 -4.15 1.82
CA MET A 23 -10.10 -4.53 2.53
C MET A 23 -8.84 -4.13 1.74
N GLN A 24 -8.84 -4.37 0.43
CA GLN A 24 -7.74 -3.96 -0.45
C GLN A 24 -7.59 -2.44 -0.50
N THR A 25 -8.70 -1.71 -0.57
CA THR A 25 -8.71 -0.23 -0.55
C THR A 25 -8.15 0.31 0.76
N LEU A 26 -8.51 -0.31 1.89
CA LEU A 26 -7.96 0.04 3.20
C LEU A 26 -6.46 -0.25 3.29
N ILE A 27 -5.99 -1.36 2.73
CA ILE A 27 -4.55 -1.69 2.70
C ILE A 27 -3.77 -0.65 1.88
N TYR A 28 -4.28 -0.23 0.73
CA TYR A 28 -3.69 0.89 -0.02
C TYR A 28 -3.73 2.20 0.78
N GLY A 29 -4.85 2.48 1.47
CA GLY A 29 -4.98 3.65 2.35
C GLY A 29 -3.98 3.66 3.50
N LEU A 30 -3.72 2.50 4.12
CA LEU A 30 -2.70 2.35 5.16
C LEU A 30 -1.29 2.56 4.58
N CYS A 31 -1.02 2.09 3.37
CA CYS A 31 0.25 2.34 2.69
C CYS A 31 0.44 3.85 2.40
N ALA A 32 -0.60 4.53 1.92
CA ALA A 32 -0.58 5.98 1.73
C ALA A 32 -0.35 6.72 3.05
N TRP A 33 -1.05 6.32 4.11
CA TRP A 33 -0.90 6.91 5.44
C TRP A 33 0.51 6.73 6.01
N ALA A 34 1.08 5.53 5.87
CA ALA A 34 2.46 5.27 6.26
C ALA A 34 3.44 6.18 5.51
N GLY A 35 3.26 6.36 4.20
CA GLY A 35 4.07 7.29 3.42
C GLY A 35 3.93 8.76 3.86
N ILE A 36 2.69 9.21 4.14
CA ILE A 36 2.43 10.56 4.67
C ILE A 36 3.14 10.75 6.01
N ALA A 37 3.00 9.78 6.92
CA ALA A 37 3.65 9.83 8.22
C ALA A 37 5.18 9.91 8.08
N THR A 38 5.77 9.12 7.18
CA THR A 38 7.21 9.17 6.88
C THR A 38 7.66 10.51 6.34
N VAL A 39 6.90 11.14 5.44
CA VAL A 39 7.30 12.43 4.83
C VAL A 39 7.15 13.58 5.83
N LEU A 40 6.10 13.56 6.65
CA LEU A 40 5.84 14.62 7.64
C LEU A 40 6.74 14.51 8.88
N ALA A 41 7.05 13.29 9.31
CA ALA A 41 7.89 13.01 10.45
C ALA A 41 8.80 11.80 10.14
N PRO A 42 9.91 12.02 9.41
CA PRO A 42 10.88 10.98 9.10
C PRO A 42 11.34 10.25 10.38
N PRO A 43 11.29 8.91 10.44
CA PRO A 43 11.77 8.18 11.60
C PRO A 43 13.28 8.39 11.77
N SER A 44 13.71 8.90 12.93
CA SER A 44 15.11 9.24 13.19
C SER A 44 16.08 8.06 13.05
N SER A 45 15.63 6.83 13.33
CA SER A 45 16.43 5.62 13.13
C SER A 45 16.71 5.31 11.66
N ILE A 46 15.78 5.68 10.76
CA ILE A 46 15.94 5.47 9.32
C ILE A 46 16.73 6.63 8.72
N GLU A 47 16.34 7.86 9.06
CA GLU A 47 16.99 9.07 8.57
C GLU A 47 18.47 9.12 8.99
N GLY A 48 18.79 8.79 10.24
CA GLY A 48 20.16 8.81 10.76
C GLY A 48 21.10 7.83 10.06
N GLN A 49 20.58 6.71 9.57
CA GLN A 49 21.39 5.62 8.99
C GLN A 49 21.43 5.66 7.45
N PHE A 50 20.32 6.00 6.79
CA PHE A 50 20.19 6.00 5.33
C PHE A 50 20.09 7.39 4.71
N GLY A 51 19.96 8.43 5.54
CA GLY A 51 19.76 9.80 5.11
C GLY A 51 18.32 10.14 4.78
N LEU A 52 18.06 11.44 4.73
CA LEU A 52 16.74 12.00 4.45
C LEU A 52 16.23 11.61 3.05
N THR A 53 17.11 11.62 2.04
CA THR A 53 16.73 11.34 0.65
C THR A 53 16.08 9.96 0.50
N VAL A 54 16.69 8.91 1.05
CA VAL A 54 16.15 7.53 0.96
C VAL A 54 14.81 7.43 1.69
N THR A 55 14.73 8.07 2.87
CA THR A 55 13.52 8.10 3.69
C THR A 55 12.35 8.75 2.95
N LEU A 56 12.60 9.89 2.27
CA LEU A 56 11.59 10.58 1.48
C LEU A 56 11.20 9.80 0.23
N VAL A 57 12.16 9.19 -0.47
CA VAL A 57 11.88 8.36 -1.66
C VAL A 57 10.94 7.22 -1.29
N TRP A 58 11.26 6.48 -0.21
CA TRP A 58 10.39 5.44 0.33
C TRP A 58 8.99 5.96 0.66
N GLY A 59 8.89 7.10 1.35
CA GLY A 59 7.62 7.75 1.68
C GLY A 59 6.79 8.07 0.43
N TRP A 60 7.40 8.67 -0.59
CA TRP A 60 6.72 9.02 -1.83
C TRP A 60 6.22 7.81 -2.63
N PHE A 61 6.99 6.73 -2.69
CA PHE A 61 6.52 5.48 -3.32
C PHE A 61 5.26 4.95 -2.61
N ALA A 62 5.25 4.98 -1.27
CA ALA A 62 4.10 4.56 -0.46
C ALA A 62 2.88 5.48 -0.65
N ILE A 63 3.08 6.80 -0.69
CA ILE A 63 2.01 7.78 -0.95
C ILE A 63 1.41 7.56 -2.34
N LEU A 64 2.24 7.60 -3.38
CA LEU A 64 1.77 7.54 -4.77
C LEU A 64 1.10 6.19 -5.06
N GLY A 65 1.71 5.10 -4.62
CA GLY A 65 1.13 3.77 -4.75
C GLY A 65 -0.17 3.62 -3.97
N GLY A 66 -0.18 4.02 -2.70
CA GLY A 66 -1.34 3.89 -1.82
C GLY A 66 -2.52 4.74 -2.28
N VAL A 67 -2.30 5.99 -2.68
CA VAL A 67 -3.37 6.86 -3.19
C VAL A 67 -3.92 6.34 -4.51
N ALA A 68 -3.04 6.01 -5.47
CA ALA A 68 -3.49 5.50 -6.76
C ALA A 68 -4.26 4.17 -6.62
N GLY A 69 -3.78 3.27 -5.75
CA GLY A 69 -4.44 1.99 -5.46
C GLY A 69 -5.79 2.17 -4.77
N ALA A 70 -5.87 3.03 -3.74
CA ALA A 70 -7.10 3.30 -3.01
C ALA A 70 -8.18 3.92 -3.90
N ILE A 71 -7.78 4.74 -4.88
CA ILE A 71 -8.71 5.31 -5.86
C ILE A 71 -9.08 4.26 -6.91
N ALA A 72 -8.13 3.52 -7.48
CA ALA A 72 -8.38 2.62 -8.60
C ALA A 72 -9.15 1.35 -8.24
N CYS A 73 -8.87 0.78 -7.05
CA CYS A 73 -9.41 -0.49 -6.59
C CYS A 73 -10.95 -0.53 -6.53
N PRO A 74 -11.67 0.43 -5.89
CA PRO A 74 -13.13 0.37 -5.79
C PRO A 74 -13.84 0.47 -7.15
N PHE A 75 -13.21 1.11 -8.13
CA PHE A 75 -13.77 1.26 -9.49
C PHE A 75 -13.36 0.14 -10.45
N GLY A 76 -12.54 -0.83 -10.02
CA GLY A 76 -12.07 -1.91 -10.90
C GLY A 76 -11.14 -1.44 -12.03
N LYS A 77 -10.47 -0.28 -11.86
CA LYS A 77 -9.54 0.29 -12.86
C LYS A 77 -8.17 -0.37 -12.75
N TRP A 78 -8.06 -1.62 -13.20
CA TRP A 78 -6.84 -2.42 -12.99
C TRP A 78 -5.61 -1.89 -13.74
N LEU A 79 -5.78 -1.13 -14.83
CA LEU A 79 -4.67 -0.40 -15.46
C LEU A 79 -3.96 0.57 -14.53
N ILE A 80 -4.68 1.22 -13.62
CA ILE A 80 -4.10 2.14 -12.61
C ILE A 80 -3.67 1.36 -11.37
N GLU A 81 -4.43 0.33 -10.99
CA GLU A 81 -4.12 -0.49 -9.83
C GLU A 81 -2.80 -1.26 -9.99
N LYS A 82 -2.48 -1.76 -11.19
CA LYS A 82 -1.21 -2.47 -11.48
C LYS A 82 0.05 -1.68 -11.13
N PRO A 83 0.27 -0.46 -11.68
CA PRO A 83 1.41 0.36 -11.29
C PRO A 83 1.32 0.79 -9.82
N ALA A 84 0.13 1.02 -9.26
CA ALA A 84 -0.03 1.33 -7.84
C ALA A 84 0.49 0.20 -6.93
N ILE A 85 0.22 -1.06 -7.27
CA ILE A 85 0.76 -2.23 -6.56
C ILE A 85 2.28 -2.25 -6.66
N ILE A 86 2.84 -1.99 -7.85
CA ILE A 86 4.30 -1.97 -8.04
C ILE A 86 4.93 -0.91 -7.14
N LEU A 87 4.37 0.31 -7.10
CA LEU A 87 4.86 1.38 -6.23
C LEU A 87 4.78 1.00 -4.74
N CYS A 88 3.66 0.41 -4.29
CA CYS A 88 3.51 -0.07 -2.92
C CYS A 88 4.51 -1.19 -2.59
N ALA A 89 4.70 -2.13 -3.52
CA ALA A 89 5.63 -3.24 -3.35
C ALA A 89 7.08 -2.75 -3.31
N THR A 90 7.45 -1.78 -4.14
CA THR A 90 8.76 -1.11 -4.10
C THR A 90 8.97 -0.41 -2.76
N ALA A 91 8.00 0.36 -2.27
CA ALA A 91 8.09 0.97 -0.95
C ALA A 91 8.27 -0.08 0.16
N THR A 92 7.52 -1.17 0.08
CA THR A 92 7.56 -2.26 1.06
C THR A 92 8.91 -2.99 1.02
N LEU A 93 9.51 -3.19 -0.16
CA LEU A 93 10.84 -3.78 -0.33
C LEU A 93 11.95 -2.87 0.21
N ILE A 94 11.87 -1.56 -0.03
CA ILE A 94 12.81 -0.59 0.55
C ILE A 94 12.76 -0.69 2.07
N TYR A 95 11.56 -0.72 2.65
CA TYR A 95 11.39 -0.85 4.10
C TYR A 95 11.88 -2.20 4.64
N ALA A 96 11.68 -3.30 3.90
CA ALA A 96 12.25 -4.61 4.24
C ALA A 96 13.78 -4.55 4.31
N GLY A 97 14.42 -3.90 3.33
CA GLY A 97 15.87 -3.68 3.31
C GLY A 97 16.34 -2.88 4.54
N ILE A 98 15.65 -1.77 4.85
CA ILE A 98 15.93 -0.95 6.03
C ILE A 98 15.84 -1.79 7.32
N ILE A 99 14.76 -2.57 7.50
CA ILE A 99 14.59 -3.44 8.68
C ILE A 99 15.72 -4.46 8.79
N LEU A 100 16.11 -5.10 7.69
CA LEU A 100 17.19 -6.09 7.68
C LEU A 100 18.54 -5.46 8.07
N THR A 101 18.85 -4.29 7.52
CA THR A 101 20.07 -3.56 7.90
C THR A 101 20.04 -3.16 9.38
N LEU A 102 18.93 -2.59 9.86
CA LEU A 102 18.77 -2.22 11.27
C LEU A 102 18.86 -3.43 12.19
N HIS A 103 18.36 -4.60 11.78
CA HIS A 103 18.46 -5.83 12.56
C HIS A 103 19.91 -6.31 12.73
N ILE A 104 20.75 -6.09 11.72
CA ILE A 104 22.17 -6.46 11.75
C ILE A 104 22.98 -5.44 12.55
N GLN A 105 22.64 -4.14 12.45
CA GLN A 105 23.44 -3.05 13.02
C GLN A 105 23.05 -2.66 14.45
N GLU A 106 21.78 -2.80 14.83
CA GLU A 106 21.28 -2.40 16.15
C GLU A 106 20.94 -3.60 17.03
N THR A 107 21.02 -3.40 18.35
CA THR A 107 20.53 -4.36 19.33
C THR A 107 19.00 -4.28 19.43
N GLY A 108 18.31 -5.15 18.69
CA GLY A 108 16.85 -5.23 18.76
C GLY A 108 16.27 -6.35 17.90
N ASN A 109 15.24 -7.02 18.42
CA ASN A 109 14.51 -8.01 17.63
C ASN A 109 13.55 -7.29 16.65
N ARG A 110 13.93 -7.26 15.37
CA ARG A 110 13.12 -6.67 14.29
C ARG A 110 12.42 -7.74 13.43
N ILE A 111 12.59 -9.03 13.73
CA ILE A 111 12.00 -10.14 12.97
C ILE A 111 10.46 -10.03 12.89
N PRO A 112 9.72 -9.68 13.96
CA PRO A 112 8.27 -9.51 13.85
C PRO A 112 7.87 -8.44 12.82
N GLN A 113 8.60 -7.31 12.76
CA GLN A 113 8.36 -6.25 11.77
C GLN A 113 8.59 -6.79 10.35
N LEU A 114 9.66 -7.54 10.16
CA LEU A 114 9.97 -8.20 8.89
C LEU A 114 8.86 -9.17 8.46
N CYS A 115 8.31 -9.96 9.39
CA CYS A 115 7.18 -10.86 9.10
C CYS A 115 5.95 -10.11 8.58
N PHE A 116 5.57 -8.99 9.20
CA PHE A 116 4.45 -8.17 8.73
C PHE A 116 4.70 -7.54 7.34
N VAL A 117 5.96 -7.14 7.08
CA VAL A 117 6.38 -6.63 5.78
C VAL A 117 6.29 -7.71 4.70
N VAL A 118 6.76 -8.92 4.99
CA VAL A 118 6.64 -10.07 4.08
C VAL A 118 5.18 -10.43 3.83
N MET A 119 4.33 -10.45 4.86
CA MET A 119 2.89 -10.65 4.69
C MET A 119 2.26 -9.62 3.74
N THR A 120 2.67 -8.35 3.86
CA THR A 120 2.22 -7.27 2.98
C THR A 120 2.67 -7.50 1.53
N LEU A 121 3.92 -7.91 1.32
CA LEU A 121 4.42 -8.25 -0.02
C LEU A 121 3.67 -9.42 -0.65
N LEU A 122 3.41 -10.48 0.12
CA LEU A 122 2.66 -11.64 -0.35
C LEU A 122 1.23 -11.23 -0.73
N TYR A 123 0.59 -10.38 0.07
CA TYR A 123 -0.75 -9.86 -0.23
C TYR A 123 -0.76 -9.05 -1.54
N LEU A 124 0.15 -8.08 -1.69
CA LEU A 124 0.28 -7.28 -2.92
C LEU A 124 0.58 -8.15 -4.14
N THR A 125 1.46 -9.14 -4.01
CA THR A 125 1.80 -10.08 -5.09
C THR A 125 0.60 -10.93 -5.48
N SER A 126 -0.16 -11.43 -4.51
CA SER A 126 -1.38 -12.21 -4.77
C SER A 126 -2.42 -11.39 -5.54
N ARG A 127 -2.58 -10.11 -5.18
CA ARG A 127 -3.48 -9.18 -5.88
C ARG A 127 -2.99 -8.94 -7.30
N TYR A 128 -1.70 -8.67 -7.49
CA TYR A 128 -1.11 -8.46 -8.81
C TYR A 128 -1.32 -9.68 -9.72
N ALA A 129 -1.05 -10.89 -9.22
CA ALA A 129 -1.23 -12.13 -9.96
C ALA A 129 -2.67 -12.33 -10.45
N ARG A 130 -3.66 -11.88 -9.65
CA ARG A 130 -5.09 -11.94 -10.01
C ARG A 130 -5.47 -10.93 -11.09
N ILE A 131 -4.96 -9.70 -11.03
CA ILE A 131 -5.37 -8.61 -11.94
C ILE A 131 -4.49 -8.50 -13.19
N ARG A 132 -3.28 -9.08 -13.19
CA ARG A 132 -2.32 -8.97 -14.31
C ARG A 132 -2.87 -9.36 -15.68
N PRO A 133 -3.76 -10.38 -15.84
CA PRO A 133 -4.17 -10.83 -17.17
C PRO A 133 -5.13 -9.85 -17.85
N PHE A 134 -5.74 -8.94 -17.11
CA PHE A 134 -6.81 -8.08 -17.63
C PHE A 134 -6.48 -6.60 -17.39
N SER A 135 -7.07 -5.74 -18.23
CA SER A 135 -6.97 -4.28 -18.09
C SER A 135 -8.04 -3.71 -17.16
N TYR A 136 -9.18 -4.40 -17.07
CA TYR A 136 -10.34 -4.05 -16.26
C TYR A 136 -11.00 -5.32 -15.73
N GLN A 137 -11.85 -5.18 -14.71
CA GLN A 137 -12.58 -6.31 -14.15
C GLN A 137 -13.56 -6.92 -15.16
N PRO A 138 -13.43 -8.22 -15.52
CA PRO A 138 -14.32 -8.85 -16.47
C PRO A 138 -15.72 -9.02 -15.88
N GLY A 139 -16.75 -8.76 -16.69
CA GLY A 139 -18.16 -8.77 -16.29
C GLY A 139 -18.82 -7.40 -16.25
N LYS A 140 -18.10 -6.33 -16.62
CA LYS A 140 -18.64 -5.00 -16.95
C LYS A 140 -17.80 -4.36 -18.05
#